data_AF-A0A8H3CS31-F1
#
_entry.id   AF-A0A8H3CS31-F1
#
_cell.length_a   1.000
_cell.length_b   1.000
_cell.length_c   1.000
_cell.angle_alpha   90.00
_cell.angle_beta   90.00
_cell.angle_gamma   90.00
#
_symmetry.space_group_name_H-M   'P 1'
#
loop_
_entity.id
_entity.type
_entity.pdbx_description
1 polymer ?
#
loop_
_entity_poly.entity_id
_entity_poly.type
_entity_poly.pdbx_seq_one_letter_code
_entity_poly.pdbx_strand_id
1 'polypeptide(L)'
;SLSWIPGSIEQPHNLIHLLVGGLGHMMDNDYASFDPIFFLHHCNVDRIYALWEQAYPKYFMGRDGYKDKTGTTQQFKQIWGKFGWKDAPNRPGNPVSSMVDLKGDTPLTPFRKAGGTYWTSDDARWTSKIPKSRRFRPTAMPVDVNLQFS
;
A
#
# COMPACT_ATOMS: atom_id res chain seq x y z
N SER A 1 17.86 5.15 25.34
CA SER A 1 18.11 4.46 24.05
C SER A 1 17.09 4.99 23.05
N LEU A 2 17.53 5.44 21.87
CA LEU A 2 16.63 5.84 20.79
C LEU A 2 16.04 4.56 20.18
N SER A 3 14.81 4.25 20.57
CA SER A 3 14.01 3.19 19.95
C SER A 3 13.71 3.61 18.52
N TRP A 4 14.48 3.12 17.57
CA TRP A 4 14.15 3.17 16.14
C TRP A 4 12.88 2.35 15.93
N ILE A 5 11.73 3.03 15.95
CA ILE A 5 10.51 2.45 15.40
C ILE A 5 10.71 2.48 13.89
N PRO A 6 10.85 1.33 13.19
CA PRO A 6 10.86 1.34 11.74
C PRO A 6 9.55 1.98 11.28
N GLY A 7 9.66 3.12 10.61
CA GLY A 7 8.52 3.82 10.04
C GLY A 7 7.84 2.98 8.97
N SER A 8 6.52 3.11 8.85
CA SER A 8 5.80 2.65 7.66
C SER A 8 6.40 3.32 6.40
N ILE A 9 6.31 2.68 5.23
CA ILE A 9 6.72 3.26 3.93
C ILE A 9 6.05 4.62 3.65
N GLU A 10 4.89 4.87 4.25
CA GLU A 10 4.16 6.14 4.18
C GLU A 10 4.95 7.31 4.82
N GLN A 11 5.76 7.05 5.86
CA GLN A 11 6.53 8.11 6.54
C GLN A 11 7.60 8.75 5.63
N PRO A 12 8.54 7.99 5.02
CA PRO A 12 9.48 8.57 4.08
C PRO A 12 8.79 9.09 2.81
N HIS A 13 7.67 8.50 2.39
CA HIS A 13 6.83 9.06 1.31
C HIS A 13 6.33 10.47 1.65
N ASN A 14 5.81 10.69 2.86
CA ASN A 14 5.31 11.99 3.31
C ASN A 14 6.45 13.02 3.41
N LEU A 15 7.64 12.58 3.81
CA LEU A 15 8.82 13.44 3.83
C LEU A 15 9.18 13.96 2.43
N ILE A 16 9.14 13.11 1.41
CA ILE A 16 9.42 13.56 0.03
C ILE A 16 8.34 14.52 -0.48
N HIS A 17 7.06 14.26 -0.17
CA HIS A 17 5.99 15.23 -0.46
C HIS A 17 6.28 16.60 0.15
N LEU A 18 6.71 16.64 1.42
CA LEU A 18 7.08 17.87 2.10
C LEU A 18 8.32 18.55 1.50
N LEU A 19 9.38 17.79 1.21
CA LEU A 19 10.65 18.34 0.73
C LEU A 19 10.56 18.87 -0.71
N VAL A 20 9.86 18.16 -1.59
CA VAL A 20 9.66 18.57 -2.99
C VAL A 20 8.61 19.68 -3.07
N GLY A 21 7.55 19.58 -2.27
CA GLY A 21 6.46 20.55 -2.29
C GLY A 21 6.80 21.86 -1.60
N GLY A 22 7.45 21.84 -0.45
CA GLY A 22 7.62 23.03 0.38
C GLY A 22 6.27 23.69 0.69
N LEU A 23 6.03 24.89 0.14
CA LEU A 23 4.75 25.61 0.21
C LEU A 23 3.89 25.46 -1.07
N GLY A 24 4.28 24.58 -2.00
CA GLY A 24 3.63 24.33 -3.28
C GLY A 24 2.82 23.02 -3.33
N HIS A 25 2.36 22.67 -4.53
CA HIS A 25 1.37 21.61 -4.76
C HIS A 25 1.76 20.24 -4.17
N MET A 26 3.03 19.82 -4.27
CA MET A 26 3.47 18.49 -3.82
C MET A 26 3.36 18.24 -2.31
N MET A 27 3.22 19.27 -1.47
CA MET A 27 3.06 19.14 -0.03
C MET A 27 1.58 18.97 0.38
N ASP A 28 0.65 19.51 -0.41
CA ASP A 28 -0.77 19.42 -0.14
C ASP A 28 -1.38 18.23 -0.88
N ASN A 29 -1.93 17.27 -0.13
CA ASN A 29 -2.57 16.08 -0.67
C ASN A 29 -3.70 16.38 -1.67
N ASP A 30 -4.37 17.54 -1.56
CA ASP A 30 -5.43 17.91 -2.49
C ASP A 30 -4.91 18.38 -3.85
N TYR A 31 -3.64 18.79 -3.91
CA TYR A 31 -3.03 19.33 -5.13
C TYR A 31 -1.80 18.58 -5.63
N ALA A 32 -1.21 17.69 -4.83
CA ALA A 32 0.05 17.04 -5.16
C ALA A 32 0.01 16.32 -6.50
N SER A 33 -1.12 15.72 -6.87
CA SER A 33 -1.29 15.00 -8.14
C SER A 33 -1.28 15.87 -9.40
N PHE A 34 -1.37 17.20 -9.27
CA PHE A 34 -1.22 18.12 -10.41
C PHE A 34 0.25 18.41 -10.77
N ASP A 35 1.20 18.08 -9.90
CA ASP A 35 2.63 18.16 -10.21
C ASP A 35 3.08 16.87 -10.93
N PRO A 36 3.66 16.92 -12.13
CA PRO A 36 4.11 15.72 -12.84
C PRO A 36 5.07 14.84 -12.05
N ILE A 37 5.87 15.41 -11.14
CA ILE A 37 6.81 14.63 -10.31
C ILE A 37 6.10 13.67 -9.35
N PHE A 38 4.83 13.94 -9.04
CA PHE A 38 3.97 13.07 -8.24
C PHE A 38 4.00 11.63 -8.73
N PHE A 39 3.82 11.44 -10.04
CA PHE A 39 3.75 10.10 -10.63
C PHE A 39 5.10 9.39 -10.57
N LEU A 40 6.22 10.12 -10.74
CA LEU A 40 7.55 9.53 -10.63
C LEU A 40 7.89 9.13 -9.18
N HIS A 41 7.49 9.96 -8.20
CA HIS A 41 7.62 9.64 -6.79
C HIS A 41 6.82 8.37 -6.42
N HIS A 42 5.54 8.32 -6.80
CA HIS A 42 4.68 7.15 -6.53
C HIS A 42 5.12 5.89 -7.28
N CYS A 43 5.70 6.02 -8.48
CA CYS A 43 6.35 4.89 -9.17
C CYS A 43 7.53 4.34 -8.37
N ASN A 44 8.35 5.19 -7.74
CA ASN A 44 9.43 4.72 -6.89
C ASN A 44 8.92 4.07 -5.60
N VAL A 45 7.83 4.58 -5.02
CA VAL A 45 7.16 3.93 -3.88
C VAL A 45 6.64 2.55 -4.25
N ASP A 46 5.99 2.41 -5.41
CA ASP A 46 5.51 1.12 -5.94
C ASP A 46 6.68 0.13 -6.15
N ARG A 47 7.81 0.62 -6.69
CA ARG A 47 9.04 -0.17 -6.82
C ARG A 47 9.56 -0.69 -5.47
N ILE A 48 9.63 0.16 -4.46
CA ILE A 48 10.06 -0.24 -3.11
C ILE A 48 9.10 -1.27 -2.52
N TYR A 49 7.78 -1.06 -2.71
CA TYR A 49 6.76 -2.00 -2.26
C TYR A 49 6.92 -3.37 -2.92
N ALA A 50 7.14 -3.42 -4.25
CA ALA A 50 7.36 -4.67 -4.98
C ALA A 50 8.62 -5.43 -4.51
N LEU A 51 9.71 -4.71 -4.22
CA LEU A 51 10.93 -5.30 -3.65
C LEU A 51 10.67 -5.88 -2.25
N TRP A 52 9.93 -5.17 -1.41
CA TRP A 52 9.53 -5.66 -0.09
C TRP A 52 8.63 -6.89 -0.19
N GLU A 53 7.63 -6.91 -1.09
CA GLU A 53 6.79 -8.08 -1.32
C GLU A 53 7.59 -9.30 -1.78
N GLN A 54 8.67 -9.08 -2.56
CA GLN A 54 9.57 -10.15 -2.98
C GLN A 54 10.40 -10.71 -1.81
N ALA A 55 10.87 -9.86 -0.91
CA ALA A 55 11.60 -10.29 0.28
C ALA A 55 10.69 -10.95 1.33
N TYR A 56 9.43 -10.49 1.43
CA TYR A 56 8.47 -10.89 2.46
C TYR A 56 7.16 -11.45 1.87
N PRO A 57 7.20 -12.49 1.01
CA PRO A 57 6.05 -12.93 0.22
C PRO A 57 4.90 -13.53 1.05
N LYS A 58 5.14 -13.85 2.33
CA LYS A 58 4.11 -14.33 3.25
C LYS A 58 3.26 -13.19 3.83
N TYR A 59 3.82 -11.98 3.89
CA TYR A 59 3.17 -10.84 4.50
C TYR A 59 2.38 -10.10 3.43
N PHE A 60 1.07 -10.12 3.57
CA PHE A 60 0.14 -9.45 2.67
C PHE A 60 -1.18 -9.24 3.40
N MET A 61 -1.95 -8.24 2.98
CA MET A 61 -3.22 -7.88 3.60
C MET A 61 -4.17 -9.07 3.73
N GLY A 62 -4.39 -9.79 2.62
CA GLY A 62 -5.25 -10.96 2.55
C GLY A 62 -6.64 -10.70 3.15
N ARG A 63 -7.30 -11.75 3.64
CA ARG A 63 -8.61 -11.62 4.32
C ARG A 63 -8.53 -11.65 5.84
N ASP A 64 -7.41 -12.13 6.36
CA ASP A 64 -7.30 -12.52 7.76
C ASP A 64 -6.78 -11.39 8.65
N GLY A 65 -6.21 -10.32 8.08
CA GLY A 65 -5.61 -9.24 8.85
C GLY A 65 -4.13 -9.49 9.18
N TYR A 66 -3.59 -8.77 10.17
CA TYR A 66 -2.22 -8.91 10.65
C TYR A 66 -2.17 -9.31 12.12
N LYS A 67 -1.14 -10.02 12.55
CA LYS A 67 -0.93 -10.33 13.97
C LYS A 67 -0.19 -9.19 14.65
N ASP A 68 -0.71 -8.73 15.78
CA ASP A 68 -0.01 -7.76 16.63
C ASP A 68 1.07 -8.44 17.50
N LYS A 69 1.78 -7.65 18.31
CA LYS A 69 2.86 -8.15 19.20
C LYS A 69 2.37 -9.15 20.25
N THR A 70 1.06 -9.21 20.52
CA THR A 70 0.42 -10.14 21.46
C THR A 70 -0.06 -11.41 20.77
N GLY A 71 0.08 -11.52 19.45
CA GLY A 71 -0.40 -12.63 18.65
C GLY A 71 -1.89 -12.54 18.29
N THR A 72 -2.56 -11.47 18.71
CA THR A 72 -3.97 -11.20 18.38
C THR A 72 -4.08 -10.74 16.93
N THR A 73 -5.09 -11.25 16.22
CA THR A 73 -5.32 -10.88 14.83
C THR A 73 -6.10 -9.58 14.78
N GLN A 74 -5.52 -8.58 14.14
CA GLN A 74 -6.09 -7.25 13.94
C GLN A 74 -6.44 -7.09 12.47
N GLN A 75 -7.60 -6.50 12.21
CA GLN A 75 -7.99 -6.14 10.85
C GLN A 75 -7.38 -4.81 10.45
N PHE A 76 -7.15 -4.63 9.15
CA PHE A 76 -6.66 -3.36 8.62
C PHE A 76 -7.77 -2.31 8.71
N LYS A 77 -7.39 -1.10 9.10
CA LYS A 77 -8.30 0.03 9.25
C LYS A 77 -7.78 1.18 8.41
N GLN A 78 -8.66 1.84 7.68
CA GLN A 78 -8.35 3.11 7.03
C GLN A 78 -9.09 4.21 7.75
N ILE A 79 -8.37 4.87 8.63
CA ILE A 79 -8.86 6.05 9.33
C ILE A 79 -8.46 7.23 8.44
N TRP A 80 -9.41 8.09 8.07
CA TRP A 80 -9.19 9.35 7.30
C TRP A 80 -9.03 9.27 5.76
N GLY A 81 -9.48 8.19 5.11
CA GLY A 81 -9.48 8.12 3.63
C GLY A 81 -10.44 9.10 2.96
N LYS A 82 -9.99 9.90 1.98
CA LYS A 82 -10.84 10.92 1.30
C LYS A 82 -11.79 10.36 0.23
N PHE A 83 -11.44 9.30 -0.51
CA PHE A 83 -12.16 8.90 -1.73
C PHE A 83 -13.13 7.71 -1.56
N GLY A 84 -13.10 7.01 -0.43
CA GLY A 84 -13.97 5.85 -0.18
C GLY A 84 -15.31 6.15 0.49
N TRP A 85 -15.53 7.39 0.97
CA TRP A 85 -16.57 7.67 1.97
C TRP A 85 -17.51 8.84 1.62
N LYS A 86 -17.03 9.84 0.87
CA LYS A 86 -17.80 11.06 0.56
C LYS A 86 -18.84 10.82 -0.56
N ASP A 87 -18.51 9.90 -1.46
CA ASP A 87 -19.40 9.39 -2.51
C ASP A 87 -20.00 8.04 -2.10
N ALA A 88 -20.27 7.81 -0.82
CA ALA A 88 -21.06 6.65 -0.37
C ALA A 88 -22.54 7.06 -0.24
N PRO A 89 -23.32 7.15 -1.33
CA PRO A 89 -24.75 7.09 -1.18
C PRO A 89 -25.09 5.74 -0.53
N ASN A 90 -26.14 5.72 0.27
CA ASN A 90 -26.92 4.52 0.64
C ASN A 90 -27.44 3.82 -0.62
N ARG A 91 -26.54 3.36 -1.50
CA ARG A 91 -26.81 2.60 -2.70
C ARG A 91 -26.56 1.13 -2.38
N PRO A 92 -27.53 0.24 -2.63
CA PRO A 92 -27.26 -1.18 -2.66
C PRO A 92 -26.11 -1.45 -3.63
N GLY A 93 -25.01 -2.06 -3.16
CA GLY A 93 -23.85 -2.38 -3.99
C GLY A 93 -22.67 -1.40 -3.93
N ASN A 94 -22.67 -0.42 -3.02
CA ASN A 94 -21.43 0.28 -2.66
C ASN A 94 -20.58 -0.61 -1.74
N PRO A 95 -19.30 -0.87 -2.05
CA PRO A 95 -18.63 -2.08 -1.58
C PRO A 95 -17.87 -1.97 -0.25
N VAL A 96 -17.75 -0.79 0.35
CA VAL A 96 -17.01 -0.61 1.62
C VAL A 96 -18.00 -0.24 2.72
N SER A 97 -18.55 -1.25 3.40
CA SER A 97 -19.55 -1.06 4.46
C SER A 97 -18.94 -0.72 5.82
N SER A 98 -17.61 -0.72 5.97
CA SER A 98 -16.97 -0.55 7.27
C SER A 98 -15.58 0.08 7.18
N MET A 99 -15.37 1.15 7.96
CA MET A 99 -14.07 1.83 8.18
C MET A 99 -13.09 0.93 8.94
N VAL A 100 -13.63 -0.11 9.57
CA VAL A 100 -12.92 -1.16 10.27
C VAL A 100 -13.07 -2.44 9.46
N ASP A 101 -11.97 -3.03 9.00
CA ASP A 101 -11.91 -4.30 8.25
C ASP A 101 -11.76 -4.18 6.74
N LEU A 102 -10.72 -3.45 6.33
CA LEU A 102 -10.19 -3.56 4.97
C LEU A 102 -9.53 -4.93 4.74
N LYS A 103 -9.78 -5.49 3.56
CA LYS A 103 -9.31 -6.81 3.11
C LYS A 103 -8.73 -6.73 1.70
N GLY A 104 -8.01 -7.76 1.30
CA GLY A 104 -7.42 -7.91 -0.03
C GLY A 104 -8.43 -7.75 -1.17
N ASP A 105 -9.68 -8.13 -0.97
CA ASP A 105 -10.78 -8.03 -1.93
C ASP A 105 -11.61 -6.74 -1.79
N THR A 106 -11.20 -5.81 -0.92
CA THR A 106 -11.86 -4.49 -0.82
C THR A 106 -11.66 -3.71 -2.12
N PRO A 107 -12.74 -3.19 -2.74
CA PRO A 107 -12.63 -2.42 -3.97
C PRO A 107 -11.82 -1.12 -3.83
N LEU A 108 -10.88 -0.94 -4.75
CA LEU A 108 -10.06 0.25 -4.92
C LEU A 108 -10.76 1.21 -5.89
N THR A 109 -11.82 1.87 -5.41
CA THR A 109 -12.50 2.89 -6.20
C THR A 109 -11.57 4.09 -6.46
N PRO A 110 -11.63 4.74 -7.64
CA PRO A 110 -12.58 4.51 -8.75
C PRO A 110 -12.06 3.56 -9.84
N PHE A 111 -10.95 2.85 -9.62
CA PHE A 111 -10.27 2.09 -10.67
C PHE A 111 -11.05 0.83 -11.06
N ARG A 112 -11.51 0.75 -12.32
CA ARG A 112 -12.27 -0.38 -12.86
C ARG A 112 -11.44 -1.24 -13.81
N LYS A 113 -11.73 -2.53 -13.83
CA LYS A 113 -11.29 -3.49 -14.84
C LYS A 113 -12.17 -3.36 -16.10
N ALA A 114 -11.72 -3.96 -17.21
CA ALA A 114 -12.48 -3.96 -18.46
C ALA A 114 -13.92 -4.52 -18.31
N GLY A 115 -14.12 -5.50 -17.43
CA GLY A 115 -15.43 -6.07 -17.11
C GLY A 115 -16.31 -5.23 -16.18
N GLY A 116 -15.93 -3.99 -15.85
CA GLY A 116 -16.73 -3.06 -15.05
C GLY A 116 -16.63 -3.24 -13.53
N THR A 117 -16.08 -4.36 -13.05
CA THR A 117 -15.75 -4.57 -11.63
C THR A 117 -14.54 -3.75 -11.22
N TYR A 118 -14.45 -3.39 -9.93
CA TYR A 118 -13.33 -2.63 -9.41
C TYR A 118 -12.07 -3.50 -9.26
N TRP A 119 -10.91 -2.86 -9.35
CA TRP A 119 -9.65 -3.43 -8.89
C TRP A 119 -9.68 -3.65 -7.39
N THR A 120 -8.96 -4.66 -6.91
CA THR A 120 -8.75 -4.93 -5.48
C THR A 120 -7.25 -5.02 -5.18
N SER A 121 -6.87 -5.00 -3.90
CA SER A 121 -5.47 -5.21 -3.51
C SER A 121 -4.96 -6.60 -3.94
N ASP A 122 -5.82 -7.62 -3.91
CA ASP A 122 -5.51 -8.97 -4.39
C ASP A 122 -5.15 -8.97 -5.89
N ASP A 123 -5.87 -8.20 -6.70
CA ASP A 123 -5.61 -8.05 -8.14
C ASP A 123 -4.30 -7.25 -8.41
N ALA A 124 -3.99 -6.29 -7.54
CA ALA A 124 -2.84 -5.38 -7.70
C ALA A 124 -1.51 -5.98 -7.21
N ARG A 125 -1.56 -7.01 -6.35
CA ARG A 125 -0.39 -7.65 -5.75
C ARG A 125 0.66 -8.05 -6.79
N TRP A 126 1.93 -7.71 -6.58
CA TRP A 126 2.98 -8.01 -7.57
C TRP A 126 3.13 -9.52 -7.80
N THR A 127 3.13 -10.29 -6.70
CA THR A 127 3.30 -11.75 -6.78
C THR A 127 2.13 -12.49 -7.44
N SER A 128 0.94 -11.89 -7.59
CA SER A 128 -0.18 -12.51 -8.32
C SER A 128 0.11 -12.59 -9.82
N LYS A 129 0.98 -11.71 -10.34
CA LYS A 129 1.36 -11.63 -11.76
C LYS A 129 2.57 -12.49 -12.13
N ILE A 130 3.29 -13.03 -11.14
CA ILE A 130 4.47 -13.88 -11.35
C ILE A 130 4.12 -15.35 -11.13
N PRO A 131 4.29 -16.24 -12.14
CA PRO A 131 4.12 -17.68 -11.96
C PRO A 131 4.96 -18.20 -10.79
N LYS A 132 4.41 -19.14 -10.00
CA LYS A 132 5.11 -19.71 -8.83
C LYS A 132 6.53 -20.23 -9.17
N SER A 133 6.76 -20.67 -10.41
CA SER A 133 8.06 -21.12 -10.93
C SER A 133 9.11 -20.02 -11.10
N ARG A 134 8.69 -18.75 -11.25
CA ARG A 134 9.56 -17.58 -11.38
C ARG A 134 9.61 -16.73 -10.10
N ARG A 135 8.95 -17.18 -9.03
CA ARG A 135 9.10 -16.56 -7.70
C ARG A 135 10.47 -16.94 -7.16
N PHE A 136 11.19 -15.95 -6.65
CA PHE A 136 12.51 -16.16 -6.06
C PHE A 136 12.41 -17.20 -4.93
N ARG A 137 13.19 -18.28 -5.01
CA ARG A 137 13.23 -19.30 -3.93
C ARG A 137 14.07 -18.73 -2.78
N PRO A 138 13.63 -18.85 -1.51
CA PRO A 138 14.36 -18.29 -0.37
C PRO A 138 15.79 -18.84 -0.19
N THR A 139 16.18 -19.88 -0.92
CA THR A 139 17.48 -20.54 -0.81
C THR A 139 18.56 -19.98 -1.73
N ALA A 140 18.31 -18.92 -2.50
CA ALA A 140 19.25 -18.42 -3.51
C ALA A 140 19.54 -16.91 -3.44
N MET A 141 19.47 -16.29 -2.26
CA MET A 141 20.19 -15.04 -2.00
C MET A 141 21.38 -15.34 -1.07
N PRO A 142 22.59 -15.62 -1.56
CA PRO A 142 23.80 -15.35 -0.80
C PRO A 142 24.17 -13.89 -1.02
N VAL A 143 23.30 -12.98 -0.60
CA VAL A 143 23.66 -11.58 -0.44
C VAL A 143 22.84 -11.10 0.74
N ASP A 144 23.51 -10.91 1.87
CA ASP A 144 23.01 -10.10 2.95
C ASP A 144 22.61 -8.75 2.37
N VAL A 145 21.30 -8.57 2.12
CA VAL A 145 20.72 -7.24 2.01
C VAL A 145 20.64 -6.73 3.45
N ASN A 146 21.82 -6.41 3.97
CA ASN A 146 21.98 -5.54 5.11
C ASN A 146 21.53 -4.17 4.62
N LEU A 147 20.22 -3.90 4.69
CA LEU A 147 19.70 -2.54 4.72
C LEU A 147 20.11 -1.95 6.07
N GLN A 148 21.41 -1.74 6.24
CA GLN A 148 21.96 -0.84 7.24
C GLN A 148 21.64 0.57 6.76
N PHE A 149 20.49 1.08 7.22
CA PHE A 149 20.30 2.52 7.28
C PHE A 149 21.16 3.02 8.44
N SER A 150 22.17 3.84 8.11
CA SER A 150 22.97 4.61 9.07
C SER A 150 22.11 5.62 9.82
#